data_AF-A0A813S0T2-F1
#
_entry.id   AF-A0A813S0T2-F1
#
_cell.length_a   1.000
_cell.length_b   1.000
_cell.length_c   1.000
_cell.angle_alpha   90.00
_cell.angle_beta   90.00
_cell.angle_gamma   90.00
#
_symmetry.space_group_name_H-M   'P 1'
#
loop_
_entity.id
_entity.type
_entity.pdbx_description
1 polymer ?
#
loop_
_entity_poly.entity_id
_entity_poly.type
_entity_poly.pdbx_seq_one_letter_code
_entity_poly.pdbx_strand_id
1 'polypeptide(L)'
;MNKKSLPIRLLEYIYYYNVFIPDEDDYDDDDDNDKVRDPALTLKQQLYTTRLYIPLFIIILYILTFIAFVSPQDRLITVTNITPELFNQLSIEHADTLSCPCSTIAVPYEILVSNTISFHPVCSSIYVSKEWIQALYLSYASSLLVPDFRTTAKSQVSQYR
;
A
#
# COMPACT_ATOMS: atom_id res chain seq x y z
N MET A 1 -14.44 21.04 -25.36
CA MET A 1 -13.04 21.02 -25.88
C MET A 1 -12.52 22.44 -25.88
N ASN A 2 -11.73 22.83 -24.88
CA ASN A 2 -11.35 24.23 -24.63
C ASN A 2 -9.85 24.39 -24.92
N LYS A 3 -9.51 24.93 -26.10
CA LYS A 3 -8.14 25.20 -26.52
C LYS A 3 -7.69 26.47 -25.79
N LYS A 4 -7.06 26.32 -24.62
CA LYS A 4 -6.45 27.44 -23.90
C LYS A 4 -5.38 28.06 -24.81
N SER A 5 -5.65 29.28 -25.25
CA SER A 5 -4.70 30.15 -25.93
C SER A 5 -3.53 30.41 -24.99
N LEU A 6 -2.40 29.77 -25.29
CA LEU A 6 -1.10 30.17 -24.78
C LEU A 6 -0.91 31.66 -25.15
N PRO A 7 -0.55 32.56 -24.21
CA PRO A 7 -0.57 33.98 -24.50
C PRO A 7 0.56 34.28 -25.47
N ILE A 8 0.19 34.81 -26.65
CA ILE A 8 1.05 35.32 -27.72
C ILE A 8 2.20 36.20 -27.18
N ARG A 9 2.02 36.82 -26.01
CA ARG A 9 3.04 37.60 -25.30
C ARG A 9 4.29 36.83 -24.86
N LEU A 10 4.21 35.52 -24.59
CA LEU A 10 5.39 34.71 -24.26
C LEU A 10 6.26 34.47 -25.51
N LEU A 11 5.63 34.30 -26.68
CA LEU A 11 6.35 34.15 -27.95
C LEU A 11 7.01 35.46 -28.38
N GLU A 12 6.36 36.59 -28.14
CA GLU A 12 6.93 37.92 -28.38
C GLU A 12 8.16 38.18 -27.48
N TYR A 13 8.10 37.72 -26.23
CA TYR A 13 9.23 37.81 -25.30
C TYR A 13 10.39 36.92 -25.75
N ILE A 14 10.13 35.68 -26.18
CA ILE A 14 11.17 34.75 -26.69
C ILE A 14 11.78 35.27 -28.00
N TYR A 15 10.99 35.90 -28.88
CA TYR A 15 11.51 36.52 -30.12
C TYR A 15 12.49 37.66 -29.82
N TYR A 16 12.23 38.47 -28.79
CA TYR A 16 13.15 39.52 -28.34
C TYR A 16 14.43 38.97 -27.70
N TYR A 17 14.37 37.76 -27.11
CA TYR A 17 15.55 37.07 -26.57
C TYR A 17 16.43 36.43 -27.66
N ASN A 18 15.82 35.97 -28.77
CA ASN A 18 16.55 35.40 -29.90
C ASN A 18 17.25 36.45 -30.79
N VAL A 19 17.12 37.75 -30.49
CA VAL A 19 17.92 38.82 -31.10
C VAL A 19 19.34 38.90 -30.50
N PHE A 20 19.68 38.05 -29.52
CA PHE A 20 21.02 37.94 -28.93
C PHE A 20 21.80 36.73 -29.46
N ILE A 21 21.81 36.53 -30.78
CA ILE A 21 23.04 36.01 -31.41
C ILE A 21 23.91 37.26 -31.55
N PRO A 22 25.07 37.37 -30.86
CA PRO A 22 25.99 38.45 -31.17
C PRO A 22 26.34 38.30 -32.65
N ASP A 23 26.09 39.34 -33.45
CA ASP A 23 26.59 39.37 -34.83
C ASP A 23 28.09 39.07 -34.74
N GLU A 24 28.55 38.02 -35.43
CA GLU A 24 29.93 37.52 -35.44
C GLU A 24 30.92 38.47 -36.14
N ASP A 25 30.52 39.73 -36.37
CA ASP A 25 31.16 40.61 -37.34
C ASP A 25 31.98 41.75 -36.69
N ASP A 26 32.32 41.68 -35.40
CA ASP A 26 33.10 42.72 -34.71
C ASP A 26 34.41 42.17 -34.09
N TYR A 27 35.02 41.19 -34.75
CA TYR A 27 36.44 40.86 -34.56
C TYR A 27 37.26 41.61 -35.62
N ASP A 28 37.60 42.85 -35.32
CA ASP A 28 38.73 43.52 -35.97
C ASP A 28 40.02 42.82 -35.50
N ASP A 29 40.51 41.90 -36.34
CA ASP A 29 41.90 41.48 -36.34
C ASP A 29 42.73 42.67 -36.81
N ASP A 30 43.41 43.38 -35.90
CA ASP A 30 44.70 44.00 -36.17
C ASP A 30 45.45 44.35 -34.88
N ASP A 31 46.47 43.53 -34.64
CA ASP A 31 47.81 43.85 -34.13
C ASP A 31 48.08 44.21 -32.64
N ASP A 32 49.06 43.46 -32.14
CA ASP A 32 49.99 43.60 -31.01
C ASP A 32 49.64 44.30 -29.68
N ASN A 33 49.95 43.55 -28.62
CA ASN A 33 50.33 43.95 -27.26
C ASN A 33 49.30 44.63 -26.32
N ASP A 34 49.22 44.02 -25.14
CA ASP A 34 48.55 44.44 -23.90
C ASP A 34 47.06 44.09 -23.76
N LYS A 35 46.83 42.99 -23.02
CA LYS A 35 45.53 42.43 -22.66
C LYS A 35 44.87 43.29 -21.56
N VAL A 36 44.61 44.57 -21.82
CA VAL A 36 43.71 45.35 -20.97
C VAL A 36 42.30 44.94 -21.36
N ARG A 37 41.80 43.90 -20.68
CA ARG A 37 40.42 43.43 -20.77
C ARG A 37 39.48 44.61 -20.52
N ASP A 38 38.88 45.15 -21.58
CA ASP A 38 38.06 46.36 -21.51
C ASP A 38 37.00 46.26 -20.41
N PRO A 39 37.07 47.09 -19.34
CA PRO A 39 36.16 47.00 -18.22
C PRO A 39 34.72 47.29 -18.65
N ALA A 40 34.52 48.05 -19.72
CA ALA A 40 33.21 48.40 -20.25
C ALA A 40 32.45 47.20 -20.87
N LEU A 41 33.15 46.28 -21.54
CA LEU A 41 32.53 45.09 -22.14
C LEU A 41 32.06 44.12 -21.05
N THR A 42 32.92 43.90 -20.05
CA THR A 42 32.59 43.04 -18.90
C THR A 42 31.46 43.61 -18.04
N LEU A 43 31.40 44.93 -17.88
CA LEU A 43 30.34 45.63 -17.14
C LEU A 43 28.97 45.50 -17.84
N LYS A 44 28.94 45.64 -19.18
CA LYS A 44 27.70 45.45 -19.96
C LYS A 44 27.19 44.01 -19.80
N GLN A 45 28.06 43.02 -19.95
CA GLN A 45 27.70 41.61 -19.78
C GLN A 45 27.15 41.30 -18.38
N GLN A 46 27.71 41.92 -17.34
CA GLN A 46 27.20 41.81 -15.96
C GLN A 46 25.81 42.47 -15.78
N LEU A 47 25.53 43.57 -16.46
CA LEU A 47 24.22 44.23 -16.43
C LEU A 47 23.14 43.44 -17.17
N TYR A 48 23.47 42.79 -18.29
CA TYR A 48 22.50 41.98 -19.04
C TYR A 48 22.17 40.66 -18.36
N THR A 49 23.19 39.98 -17.82
CA THR A 49 22.99 38.75 -17.04
C THR A 49 22.12 39.02 -15.81
N THR A 50 22.40 40.08 -15.04
CA THR A 50 21.59 40.44 -13.87
C THR A 50 20.13 40.76 -14.24
N ARG A 51 19.89 41.45 -15.37
CA ARG A 51 18.54 41.75 -15.87
C ARG A 51 17.75 40.52 -16.33
N LEU A 52 18.41 39.42 -16.69
CA LEU A 52 17.79 38.14 -17.04
C LEU A 52 17.56 37.27 -15.79
N TYR A 53 18.53 37.23 -14.89
CA TYR A 53 18.44 36.40 -13.67
C TYR A 53 17.35 36.89 -12.71
N ILE A 54 17.11 38.19 -12.59
CA ILE A 54 16.07 38.75 -11.71
C ILE A 54 14.66 38.25 -12.09
N PRO A 55 14.16 38.40 -13.34
CA PRO A 55 12.83 37.89 -13.69
C PRO A 55 12.77 36.36 -13.62
N LEU A 56 13.84 35.65 -13.99
CA LEU A 56 13.90 34.19 -13.90
C LEU A 56 13.78 33.72 -12.44
N PHE A 57 14.46 34.40 -11.51
CA PHE A 57 14.35 34.14 -10.08
C PHE A 57 12.94 34.39 -9.55
N ILE A 58 12.30 35.49 -9.97
CA ILE A 58 10.91 35.79 -9.60
C ILE A 58 9.94 34.71 -10.12
N ILE A 59 10.15 34.21 -11.35
CA ILE A 59 9.35 33.14 -11.94
C ILE A 59 9.50 31.84 -11.14
N ILE A 60 10.73 31.47 -10.75
CA ILE A 60 10.97 30.28 -9.92
C ILE A 60 10.28 30.42 -8.56
N LEU A 61 10.44 31.56 -7.88
CA LEU A 61 9.76 31.81 -6.61
C LEU A 61 8.24 31.75 -6.75
N TYR A 62 7.69 32.32 -7.82
CA TYR A 62 6.27 32.25 -8.13
C TYR A 62 5.79 30.80 -8.28
N ILE A 63 6.50 29.98 -9.05
CA ILE A 63 6.17 28.56 -9.24
C ILE A 63 6.21 27.82 -7.89
N LEU A 64 7.23 28.03 -7.08
CA LEU A 64 7.36 27.39 -5.77
C LEU A 64 6.21 27.78 -4.82
N THR A 65 5.88 29.06 -4.75
CA THR A 65 4.74 29.53 -3.92
C THR A 65 3.41 29.00 -4.43
N PHE A 66 3.23 28.91 -5.75
CA PHE A 66 2.02 28.34 -6.34
C PHE A 66 1.87 26.85 -6.00
N ILE A 67 2.94 26.07 -6.10
CA ILE A 67 2.93 24.65 -5.71
C ILE A 67 2.62 24.49 -4.22
N ALA A 68 3.24 25.31 -3.36
CA ALA A 68 2.99 25.28 -1.92
C ALA A 68 1.55 25.72 -1.55
N PHE A 69 0.92 26.57 -2.34
CA PHE A 69 -0.47 26.97 -2.14
C PHE A 69 -1.45 25.90 -2.63
N VAL A 70 -1.11 25.23 -3.74
CA VAL A 70 -1.95 24.18 -4.35
C VAL A 70 -1.81 22.85 -3.60
N SER A 71 -0.74 22.63 -2.82
CA SER A 71 -0.57 21.39 -2.06
C SER A 71 -1.78 21.19 -1.13
N PRO A 72 -2.60 20.14 -1.35
CA PRO A 72 -3.73 19.87 -0.49
C PRO A 72 -3.20 19.53 0.92
N GLN A 73 -3.88 20.04 1.94
CA GLN A 73 -3.61 19.61 3.31
C GLN A 73 -4.24 18.23 3.51
N ASP A 74 -3.41 17.21 3.65
CA ASP A 74 -3.86 15.87 4.01
C ASP A 74 -4.45 15.91 5.42
N ARG A 75 -5.76 15.72 5.52
CA ARG A 75 -6.46 15.68 6.81
C ARG A 75 -6.57 14.23 7.26
N LEU A 76 -5.90 13.90 8.36
CA LEU A 76 -6.05 12.61 9.02
C LEU A 76 -7.41 12.57 9.74
N ILE A 77 -8.29 11.66 9.31
CA ILE A 77 -9.61 11.43 9.92
C ILE A 77 -9.56 10.09 10.67
N THR A 78 -9.69 10.15 11.99
CA THR A 78 -9.81 8.95 12.85
C THR A 78 -11.29 8.58 13.02
N VAL A 79 -11.68 7.41 12.53
CA VAL A 79 -13.02 6.84 12.72
C VAL A 79 -12.98 5.80 13.81
N THR A 80 -13.60 6.08 14.96
CA THR A 80 -13.74 5.14 16.08
C THR A 80 -15.06 4.39 15.95
N ASN A 81 -15.02 3.05 15.79
CA ASN A 81 -16.14 2.14 15.45
C ASN A 81 -16.43 2.05 13.95
N ILE A 82 -15.58 1.32 13.24
CA ILE A 82 -15.79 0.94 11.84
C ILE A 82 -16.77 -0.24 11.77
N THR A 83 -17.84 -0.10 10.99
CA THR A 83 -18.68 -1.23 10.56
C THR A 83 -18.06 -1.91 9.33
N PRO A 84 -18.30 -3.21 9.10
CA PRO A 84 -17.73 -3.91 7.95
C PRO A 84 -18.16 -3.30 6.60
N GLU A 85 -19.38 -2.77 6.50
CA GLU A 85 -19.85 -2.10 5.29
C GLU A 85 -19.11 -0.78 5.05
N LEU A 86 -18.89 0.01 6.11
CA LEU A 86 -18.17 1.28 6.02
C LEU A 86 -16.70 1.06 5.68
N PHE A 87 -16.09 0.01 6.24
CA PHE A 87 -14.72 -0.39 5.89
C PHE A 87 -14.59 -0.71 4.40
N ASN A 88 -15.51 -1.50 3.85
CA ASN A 88 -15.48 -1.85 2.43
C ASN A 88 -15.61 -0.61 1.54
N GLN A 89 -16.47 0.35 1.89
CA GLN A 89 -16.61 1.61 1.15
C GLN A 89 -15.32 2.43 1.19
N LEU A 90 -14.74 2.64 2.38
CA LEU A 90 -13.50 3.40 2.55
C LEU A 90 -12.29 2.71 1.92
N SER A 91 -12.26 1.37 1.92
CA SER A 91 -11.21 0.59 1.27
C SER A 91 -11.26 0.69 -0.25
N ILE A 92 -12.41 0.98 -0.86
CA ILE A 92 -12.53 1.18 -2.31
C ILE A 92 -12.06 2.59 -2.69
N GLU A 93 -12.42 3.61 -1.89
CA GLU A 93 -12.18 5.02 -2.23
C GLU A 93 -10.80 5.52 -1.77
N HIS A 94 -10.25 4.97 -0.68
CA HIS A 94 -9.06 5.48 0.00
C HIS A 94 -8.03 4.40 0.33
N ALA A 95 -7.97 3.32 -0.46
CA ALA A 95 -7.10 2.15 -0.25
C ALA A 95 -5.65 2.52 0.14
N ASP A 96 -5.04 3.45 -0.59
CA ASP A 96 -3.62 3.80 -0.45
C ASP A 96 -3.31 4.63 0.80
N THR A 97 -4.33 5.27 1.39
CA THR A 97 -4.20 6.17 2.56
C THR A 97 -4.84 5.61 3.82
N LEU A 98 -5.55 4.48 3.73
CA LEU A 98 -6.24 3.86 4.84
C LEU A 98 -5.24 3.13 5.75
N SER A 99 -5.16 3.55 7.02
CA SER A 99 -4.35 2.87 8.04
C SER A 99 -5.23 2.38 9.19
N CYS A 100 -5.25 1.07 9.42
CA CYS A 100 -5.98 0.44 10.52
C CYS A 100 -4.99 -0.07 11.58
N PRO A 101 -4.66 0.73 12.60
CA PRO A 101 -3.85 0.26 13.70
C PRO A 101 -4.63 -0.78 14.52
N CYS A 102 -4.01 -1.91 14.82
CA CYS A 102 -4.59 -2.92 15.71
C CYS A 102 -4.72 -2.35 17.12
N SER A 103 -5.93 -2.41 17.70
CA SER A 103 -6.17 -1.98 19.09
C SER A 103 -5.58 -2.95 20.12
N THR A 104 -5.44 -4.23 19.76
CA THR A 104 -4.84 -5.27 20.58
C THR A 104 -3.86 -6.12 19.77
N ILE A 105 -2.78 -6.56 20.41
CA ILE A 105 -1.74 -7.40 19.79
C ILE A 105 -2.15 -8.88 19.67
N ALA A 106 -3.12 -9.31 20.48
CA ALA A 106 -3.62 -10.67 20.48
C ALA A 106 -5.13 -10.66 20.76
N VAL A 107 -5.84 -11.53 20.06
CA VAL A 107 -7.26 -11.82 20.30
C VAL A 107 -7.33 -13.22 20.90
N PRO A 108 -7.93 -13.40 22.09
CA PRO A 108 -8.05 -14.72 22.70
C PRO A 108 -8.93 -15.64 21.83
N TYR A 109 -8.54 -16.91 21.75
CA TYR A 109 -9.16 -17.90 20.85
C TYR A 109 -10.67 -18.09 21.09
N GLU A 110 -11.12 -17.94 22.33
CA GLU A 110 -12.53 -18.03 22.73
C GLU A 110 -13.43 -17.00 22.03
N ILE A 111 -12.89 -15.85 21.61
CA ILE A 111 -13.64 -14.81 20.88
C ILE A 111 -13.84 -15.20 19.42
N LEU A 112 -12.89 -15.94 18.84
CA LEU A 112 -12.90 -16.34 17.44
C LEU A 112 -13.71 -17.62 17.22
N VAL A 113 -13.72 -18.51 18.20
CA VAL A 113 -14.29 -19.85 18.07
C VAL A 113 -15.22 -20.16 19.23
N SER A 114 -16.52 -20.24 18.92
CA SER A 114 -17.54 -20.75 19.83
C SER A 114 -17.77 -22.24 19.54
N ASN A 115 -17.27 -23.11 20.42
CA ASN A 115 -17.49 -24.55 20.34
C ASN A 115 -18.49 -25.00 21.39
N THR A 116 -19.68 -25.45 20.96
CA THR A 116 -20.63 -26.16 21.81
C THR A 116 -20.42 -27.65 21.65
N ILE A 117 -19.71 -28.29 22.59
CA ILE A 117 -19.50 -29.73 22.58
C ILE A 117 -20.73 -30.42 23.16
N SER A 118 -21.47 -31.17 22.33
CA SER A 118 -22.53 -32.07 22.78
C SER A 118 -22.00 -33.50 22.84
N PHE A 119 -21.98 -34.07 24.05
CA PHE A 119 -21.64 -35.48 24.23
C PHE A 119 -22.90 -36.33 24.06
N HIS A 120 -22.91 -37.22 23.08
CA HIS A 120 -23.98 -38.20 22.96
C HIS A 120 -23.78 -39.28 24.02
N PRO A 121 -24.81 -39.64 24.82
CA PRO A 121 -24.66 -40.65 25.85
C PRO A 121 -24.30 -42.00 25.21
N VAL A 122 -23.23 -42.62 25.70
CA VAL A 122 -22.81 -43.99 25.31
C VAL A 122 -23.95 -44.99 25.52
N CYS A 123 -24.87 -44.69 26.45
CA CYS A 123 -26.04 -45.50 26.77
C CYS A 123 -27.07 -45.64 25.64
N SER A 124 -27.01 -44.83 24.57
CA SER A 124 -27.83 -45.01 23.37
C SER A 124 -27.09 -45.74 22.24
N SER A 125 -25.85 -46.17 22.49
CA SER A 125 -25.05 -46.88 21.49
C SER A 125 -25.50 -48.33 21.35
N ILE A 126 -25.43 -48.87 20.14
CA ILE A 126 -25.62 -50.31 19.89
C ILE A 126 -24.64 -51.16 20.71
N TYR A 127 -23.49 -50.59 21.10
CA TYR A 127 -22.47 -51.30 21.86
C TYR A 127 -22.84 -51.60 23.31
N VAL A 128 -23.84 -50.91 23.86
CA VAL A 128 -24.39 -51.19 25.19
C VAL A 128 -25.68 -52.01 25.15
N SER A 129 -26.15 -52.41 23.95
CA SER A 129 -27.37 -53.21 23.84
C SER A 129 -27.14 -54.62 24.40
N LYS A 130 -28.21 -55.23 24.93
CA LYS A 130 -28.15 -56.58 25.50
C LYS A 130 -27.71 -57.61 24.46
N GLU A 131 -28.19 -57.43 23.24
CA GLU A 131 -27.87 -58.29 22.08
C GLU A 131 -26.38 -58.22 21.76
N TRP A 132 -25.80 -57.02 21.81
CA TRP A 132 -24.37 -56.84 21.56
C TRP A 132 -23.49 -57.43 22.66
N ILE A 133 -23.88 -57.23 23.91
CA ILE A 133 -23.19 -57.82 25.06
C ILE A 133 -23.24 -59.35 24.99
N GLN A 134 -24.39 -59.93 24.64
CA GLN A 134 -24.55 -61.38 24.47
C GLN A 134 -23.68 -61.92 23.32
N ALA A 135 -23.52 -61.15 22.23
CA ALA A 135 -22.67 -61.54 21.11
C ALA A 135 -21.20 -61.76 21.51
N LEU A 136 -20.70 -61.07 22.55
CA LEU A 136 -19.35 -61.25 23.08
C LEU A 136 -19.14 -62.61 23.77
N TYR A 137 -20.22 -63.24 24.25
CA TYR A 137 -20.17 -64.54 24.93
C TYR A 137 -20.37 -65.75 24.01
N LEU A 138 -20.58 -65.53 22.70
CA LEU A 138 -20.75 -66.60 21.73
C LEU A 138 -19.44 -67.37 21.53
N SER A 139 -19.53 -68.70 21.49
CA SER A 139 -18.37 -69.60 21.35
C SER A 139 -17.61 -69.36 20.04
N TYR A 140 -18.31 -69.00 18.97
CA TYR A 140 -17.79 -68.72 17.63
C TYR A 140 -17.45 -67.23 17.39
N ALA A 141 -17.59 -66.34 18.38
CA ALA A 141 -17.21 -64.93 18.21
C ALA A 141 -15.72 -64.74 17.84
N SER A 142 -14.87 -65.69 18.23
CA SER A 142 -13.43 -65.71 17.95
C SER A 142 -13.05 -66.32 16.59
N SER A 143 -14.01 -66.87 15.83
CA SER A 143 -13.76 -67.44 14.49
C SER A 143 -14.11 -66.47 13.36
N LEU A 144 -14.65 -65.30 13.68
CA LEU A 144 -14.80 -64.19 12.75
C LEU A 144 -13.45 -63.47 12.72
N LEU A 145 -12.72 -63.57 11.60
CA LEU A 145 -11.50 -62.85 11.17
C LEU A 145 -10.67 -62.10 12.27
N VAL A 146 -9.35 -62.31 12.29
CA VAL A 146 -8.39 -61.70 13.25
C VAL A 146 -8.57 -60.19 13.55
N PRO A 147 -8.97 -59.29 12.61
CA PRO A 147 -9.24 -57.89 12.94
C PRO A 147 -10.61 -57.60 13.58
N ASP A 148 -11.47 -58.60 13.82
CA ASP A 148 -12.75 -58.38 14.48
C ASP A 148 -12.53 -58.07 15.97
N PHE A 149 -12.98 -56.88 16.39
CA PHE A 149 -12.90 -56.43 17.78
C PHE A 149 -13.60 -57.42 18.75
N ARG A 150 -14.57 -58.22 18.29
CA ARG A 150 -15.25 -59.25 19.11
C ARG A 150 -14.29 -60.34 19.58
N THR A 151 -13.30 -60.67 18.76
CA THR A 151 -12.25 -61.65 19.09
C THR A 151 -11.40 -61.15 20.26
N THR A 152 -10.99 -59.89 20.23
CA THR A 152 -10.23 -59.26 21.33
C THR A 152 -11.11 -58.99 22.54
N ALA A 153 -12.33 -58.50 22.36
CA ALA A 153 -13.26 -58.18 23.44
C ALA A 153 -13.70 -59.41 24.24
N LYS A 154 -13.84 -60.57 23.59
CA LYS A 154 -14.12 -61.84 24.27
C LYS A 154 -13.08 -62.19 25.34
N SER A 155 -11.81 -61.89 25.10
CA SER A 155 -10.75 -62.14 26.10
C SER A 155 -10.97 -61.37 27.40
N GLN A 156 -11.51 -60.15 27.32
CA GLN A 156 -11.76 -59.26 28.46
C GLN A 156 -12.97 -59.71 29.30
N VAL A 157 -13.98 -60.33 28.68
CA VAL A 157 -15.21 -60.77 29.38
C VAL A 157 -15.18 -62.25 29.78
N SER A 158 -14.27 -63.04 29.23
CA SER A 158 -14.15 -64.48 29.53
C SER A 158 -13.77 -64.79 30.99
N GLN A 159 -13.17 -63.84 31.71
CA GLN A 159 -12.76 -63.99 33.11
C GLN A 159 -13.93 -63.89 34.11
N TYR A 160 -15.11 -63.44 33.67
CA TYR A 160 -16.26 -63.16 34.53
C TYR A 160 -17.44 -64.12 34.31
N ARG A 161 -17.20 -65.28 33.68
CA ARG A 161 -18.18 -66.37 33.55
C ARG A 161 -18.18 -67.26 34.77
#